data_AF-A0ABD6EF98-F1
#
_entry.id   AF-A0ABD6EF98-F1
#
_cell.length_a   1.000
_cell.length_b   1.000
_cell.length_c   1.000
_cell.angle_alpha   90.00
_cell.angle_beta   90.00
_cell.angle_gamma   90.00
#
_symmetry.space_group_name_H-M   'P 1'
#
loop_
_entity.id
_entity.type
_entity.pdbx_description
1 polymer ?
#
loop_
_entity_poly.entity_id
_entity_poly.type
_entity_poly.pdbx_seq_one_letter_code
_entity_poly.pdbx_strand_id
1 'polypeptide(L)'
;MYIPVLLITIVVGSLSKRHPPNKEPVLLQLSHVPIDTRKGKNDCRQITSTYFILRRHMEVKSLFSLKTQENNDSHSLPNKEKTAPLLVHGYPNVDFIFKNEAATRTGSLKHRYAWSLMMWAVVEGKIKENTTIYEASSGNTAASEAYMCRLIGNKFIAIVPDTIEHAKVEHIESFGGSVIKVPIGQRLVRAAAEAKRHGGYFMNQFAHADRAEEYHESGNYPFESANLMHEILHQMKHDLKLQVKAPHYFVHSAGTGGTISSVGRYTKRYGLPTEIVLADTEFSVYYDYVIKQKFKNESGEDLWVSPGLAGVGFGPMGAVKHGLTSSLTAAVIDRVVKVPDLAATAAMEVLRRYGINGGTSTGINFLVALHLAATKRESPQFKGQKLTIATLLGDSGQHYEVSYYNLSWIAQNFALHGGLDVYECWIKEIRKSMRKGSDPLMDGSKKCSKPVVDSVAIEGSMQEDMIDDDAESNDGEEDFRQRRTVF
;
A
#
# COMPACT_ATOMS: atom_id res chain seq x y z
N MET A 1 -32.25 -31.49 16.45
CA MET A 1 -33.04 -30.45 17.15
C MET A 1 -32.81 -29.15 16.41
N TYR A 2 -33.75 -28.77 15.54
CA TYR A 2 -33.65 -27.62 14.65
C TYR A 2 -33.80 -26.32 15.45
N ILE A 3 -32.82 -25.42 15.35
CA ILE A 3 -32.91 -24.05 15.85
C ILE A 3 -33.50 -23.21 14.71
N PRO A 4 -34.68 -22.57 14.88
CA PRO A 4 -35.26 -21.77 13.81
C PRO A 4 -34.49 -20.46 13.66
N VAL A 5 -33.95 -20.24 12.47
CA VAL A 5 -33.42 -18.95 12.03
C VAL A 5 -34.58 -17.98 11.89
N LEU A 6 -34.64 -16.98 12.76
CA LEU A 6 -35.59 -15.89 12.69
C LEU A 6 -35.26 -15.02 11.46
N LEU A 7 -35.96 -15.23 10.34
CA LEU A 7 -35.96 -14.30 9.21
C LEU A 7 -36.60 -12.98 9.66
N ILE A 8 -35.79 -11.93 9.78
CA ILE A 8 -36.29 -10.56 9.90
C ILE A 8 -36.44 -10.00 8.48
N THR A 9 -37.67 -9.96 7.99
CA THR A 9 -38.04 -9.25 6.77
C THR A 9 -37.98 -7.74 7.03
N ILE A 10 -36.97 -7.06 6.50
CA ILE A 10 -36.97 -5.58 6.45
C ILE A 10 -37.77 -5.18 5.21
N VAL A 11 -38.96 -4.62 5.45
CA VAL A 11 -39.76 -3.93 4.44
C VAL A 11 -39.00 -2.66 4.06
N VAL A 12 -38.40 -2.65 2.87
CA VAL A 12 -37.81 -1.43 2.29
C VAL A 12 -38.96 -0.58 1.74
N GLY A 13 -39.40 0.38 2.53
CA GLY A 13 -40.29 1.45 2.08
C GLY A 13 -39.59 2.30 1.03
N SER A 14 -40.22 2.39 -0.15
CA SER A 14 -39.89 3.31 -1.23
C SER A 14 -39.78 4.75 -0.72
N LEU A 15 -38.59 5.36 -0.86
CA LEU A 15 -38.43 6.81 -0.88
C LEU A 15 -37.70 7.21 -2.16
N SER A 16 -38.51 7.38 -3.20
CA SER A 16 -38.26 8.28 -4.30
C SER A 16 -38.04 9.70 -3.76
N LYS A 17 -36.85 10.27 -3.97
CA LYS A 17 -36.64 11.62 -4.53
C LYS A 17 -35.14 11.91 -4.66
N ARG A 18 -34.76 12.36 -5.86
CA ARG A 18 -33.42 12.83 -6.23
C ARG A 18 -32.98 13.97 -5.29
N HIS A 19 -31.72 13.94 -4.83
CA HIS A 19 -31.05 15.08 -4.20
C HIS A 19 -29.73 15.39 -4.91
N PRO A 20 -29.39 16.69 -5.11
CA PRO A 20 -28.23 17.12 -5.86
C PRO A 20 -26.93 17.02 -5.04
N PRO A 21 -25.74 16.98 -5.68
CA PRO A 21 -24.46 16.84 -4.99
C PRO A 21 -23.99 18.24 -4.56
N ASN A 22 -24.24 18.64 -3.32
CA ASN A 22 -23.48 19.66 -2.57
C ASN A 22 -24.17 20.02 -1.24
N LYS A 23 -24.19 19.09 -0.28
CA LYS A 23 -24.39 19.43 1.13
C LYS A 23 -23.40 18.65 2.00
N GLU A 24 -22.86 19.35 2.99
CA GLU A 24 -22.04 18.79 4.06
C GLU A 24 -22.69 17.56 4.70
N PRO A 25 -21.91 16.58 5.20
CA PRO A 25 -22.48 15.40 5.83
C PRO A 25 -23.30 15.82 7.05
N VAL A 26 -24.58 15.45 7.05
CA VAL A 26 -25.43 15.51 8.25
C VAL A 26 -24.75 14.63 9.31
N LEU A 27 -24.27 15.26 10.38
CA LEU A 27 -23.78 14.58 11.57
C LEU A 27 -24.98 13.77 12.13
N LEU A 28 -24.99 12.46 11.93
CA LEU A 28 -25.90 11.59 12.66
C LEU A 28 -25.39 11.54 14.10
N GLN A 29 -25.85 12.46 14.93
CA GLN A 29 -25.68 12.35 16.38
C GLN A 29 -26.32 11.03 16.82
N LEU A 30 -25.50 10.11 17.31
CA LEU A 30 -25.96 8.99 18.11
C LEU A 30 -26.70 9.60 19.30
N SER A 31 -28.03 9.51 19.28
CA SER A 31 -28.87 10.08 20.34
C SER A 31 -28.78 9.18 21.56
N HIS A 32 -28.61 9.82 22.72
CA HIS A 32 -28.49 9.21 24.04
C HIS A 32 -29.48 8.04 24.26
N VAL A 33 -28.94 6.83 24.37
CA VAL A 33 -29.65 5.71 24.99
C VAL A 33 -28.73 5.12 26.06
N PRO A 34 -29.08 5.21 27.35
CA PRO A 34 -28.20 4.75 28.42
C PRO A 34 -27.89 3.25 28.28
N ILE A 35 -26.61 2.92 28.41
CA ILE A 35 -26.06 1.57 28.29
C ILE A 35 -26.30 0.84 29.62
N ASP A 36 -27.37 0.05 29.70
CA ASP A 36 -27.59 -0.92 30.77
C ASP A 36 -27.14 -2.30 30.28
N THR A 37 -26.09 -2.83 30.91
CA THR A 37 -25.41 -4.09 30.58
C THR A 37 -26.26 -5.34 30.79
N ARG A 38 -27.54 -5.19 31.17
CA ARG A 38 -28.50 -6.30 31.31
C ARG A 38 -29.33 -6.63 30.06
N LYS A 39 -29.15 -5.95 28.92
CA LYS A 39 -29.97 -6.21 27.70
C LYS A 39 -29.15 -6.23 26.39
N GLY A 40 -28.70 -7.42 25.97
CA GLY A 40 -28.00 -7.66 24.69
C GLY A 40 -28.75 -7.29 23.40
N LYS A 41 -29.98 -6.77 23.46
CA LYS A 41 -30.72 -6.26 22.28
C LYS A 41 -30.28 -4.85 21.87
N ASN A 42 -29.78 -4.03 22.80
CA ASN A 42 -29.38 -2.66 22.51
C ASN A 42 -27.98 -2.60 21.87
N ASP A 43 -27.05 -3.44 22.35
CA ASP A 43 -25.69 -3.54 21.81
C ASP A 43 -25.71 -3.98 20.33
N CYS A 44 -26.54 -4.96 19.96
CA CYS A 44 -26.69 -5.39 18.57
C CYS A 44 -27.21 -4.27 17.64
N ARG A 45 -28.12 -3.42 18.11
CA ARG A 45 -28.66 -2.32 17.28
C ARG A 45 -27.61 -1.25 17.00
N GLN A 46 -26.78 -0.91 17.98
CA GLN A 46 -25.69 0.06 17.80
C GLN A 46 -24.63 -0.48 16.85
N ILE A 47 -24.16 -1.72 17.05
CA ILE A 47 -23.19 -2.38 16.15
C ILE A 47 -23.73 -2.43 14.71
N THR A 48 -25.01 -2.78 14.55
CA THR A 48 -25.65 -2.85 13.22
C THR A 48 -25.73 -1.48 12.55
N SER A 49 -26.10 -0.43 13.29
CA SER A 49 -26.17 0.94 12.75
C SER A 49 -24.79 1.44 12.33
N THR A 50 -23.79 1.27 13.20
CA THR A 50 -22.40 1.66 12.93
C THR A 50 -21.84 0.90 11.72
N TYR A 51 -22.13 -0.40 11.60
CA TYR A 51 -21.75 -1.21 10.44
C TYR A 51 -22.31 -0.63 9.13
N PHE A 52 -23.61 -0.33 9.07
CA PHE A 52 -24.22 0.20 7.85
C PHE A 52 -23.72 1.60 7.49
N ILE A 53 -23.41 2.44 8.49
CA ILE A 53 -22.77 3.74 8.27
C ILE A 53 -21.40 3.51 7.62
N LEU A 54 -20.51 2.75 8.28
CA LEU A 54 -19.16 2.55 7.78
C LEU A 54 -19.16 1.89 6.39
N ARG A 55 -19.98 0.85 6.16
CA ARG A 55 -20.02 0.12 4.88
C ARG A 55 -20.34 1.01 3.68
N ARG A 56 -21.25 1.98 3.82
CA ARG A 56 -21.58 2.93 2.74
C ARG A 56 -20.40 3.78 2.26
N HIS A 57 -19.35 3.88 3.06
CA HIS A 57 -18.19 4.73 2.79
C HIS A 57 -16.96 3.96 2.30
N MET A 58 -17.03 2.62 2.17
CA MET A 58 -15.88 1.79 1.79
C MET A 58 -15.56 1.78 0.27
N GLU A 59 -16.52 2.10 -0.60
CA GLU A 59 -16.43 1.76 -2.05
C GLU A 59 -15.34 2.50 -2.84
N VAL A 60 -14.44 1.75 -3.47
CA VAL A 60 -13.48 2.22 -4.50
C VAL A 60 -13.86 1.69 -5.88
N LYS A 61 -14.54 2.52 -6.68
CA LYS A 61 -15.10 2.11 -7.98
C LYS A 61 -14.13 2.21 -9.17
N SER A 62 -12.90 2.63 -8.96
CA SER A 62 -11.96 2.96 -10.04
C SER A 62 -10.86 1.90 -10.19
N LEU A 63 -10.95 1.13 -11.27
CA LEU A 63 -9.85 0.37 -11.87
C LEU A 63 -9.57 0.99 -13.24
N PHE A 64 -8.30 1.19 -13.58
CA PHE A 64 -7.94 1.60 -14.94
C PHE A 64 -6.77 0.79 -15.48
N SER A 65 -6.86 0.41 -16.75
CA SER A 65 -5.75 -0.21 -17.48
C SER A 65 -4.99 0.85 -18.26
N LEU A 66 -3.67 0.77 -18.22
CA LEU A 66 -2.83 1.46 -19.18
C LEU A 66 -2.92 0.76 -20.54
N LYS A 67 -2.84 1.54 -21.61
CA LYS A 67 -2.88 0.98 -22.97
C LYS A 67 -1.46 0.84 -23.51
N THR A 68 -1.13 -0.35 -23.97
CA THR A 68 -0.04 -0.57 -24.92
C THR A 68 -0.65 -0.53 -26.31
N GLN A 69 -0.05 0.21 -27.24
CA GLN A 69 -0.60 0.31 -28.60
C GLN A 69 -0.53 -1.08 -29.27
N GLU A 70 -1.67 -1.63 -29.66
CA GLU A 70 -1.74 -2.71 -30.63
C GLU A 70 -1.67 -2.08 -32.03
N ASN A 71 -0.91 -2.69 -32.93
CA ASN A 71 -0.98 -2.35 -34.35
C ASN A 71 -2.37 -2.74 -34.86
N ASN A 72 -3.30 -1.78 -34.91
CA ASN A 72 -4.15 -1.50 -36.07
C ASN A 72 -5.11 -0.33 -35.80
N ASP A 73 -5.26 0.46 -36.87
CA ASP A 73 -6.33 1.39 -37.23
C ASP A 73 -6.44 2.77 -36.57
N SER A 74 -6.27 3.75 -37.48
CA SER A 74 -6.70 5.14 -37.43
C SER A 74 -8.21 5.28 -37.30
N HIS A 75 -8.69 6.04 -36.32
CA HIS A 75 -9.45 7.28 -36.53
C HIS A 75 -10.01 7.87 -35.22
N SER A 76 -9.72 9.17 -35.05
CA SER A 76 -10.43 10.24 -34.31
C SER A 76 -10.99 10.02 -32.91
N LEU A 77 -10.56 10.86 -31.96
CA LEU A 77 -11.43 11.47 -30.94
C LEU A 77 -10.85 12.85 -30.50
N PRO A 78 -11.63 13.95 -30.51
CA PRO A 78 -11.28 15.15 -29.76
C PRO A 78 -12.17 15.36 -28.52
N ASN A 79 -11.50 15.84 -27.45
CA ASN A 79 -11.97 16.56 -26.25
C ASN A 79 -12.76 15.85 -25.14
N LYS A 80 -12.04 15.58 -24.04
CA LYS A 80 -12.25 16.15 -22.69
C LYS A 80 -10.90 16.09 -21.94
N GLU A 81 -10.49 17.21 -21.34
CA GLU A 81 -9.27 17.44 -20.52
C GLU A 81 -8.09 16.49 -20.79
N LYS A 82 -7.09 16.98 -21.53
CA LYS A 82 -5.92 16.22 -21.99
C LYS A 82 -5.02 15.74 -20.83
N THR A 83 -5.39 14.67 -20.16
CA THR A 83 -4.40 13.67 -19.73
C THR A 83 -4.25 12.70 -20.90
N ALA A 84 -3.15 12.80 -21.64
CA ALA A 84 -2.83 11.78 -22.63
C ALA A 84 -2.77 10.43 -21.91
N PRO A 85 -3.38 9.35 -22.46
CA PRO A 85 -3.26 8.03 -21.84
C PRO A 85 -1.77 7.72 -21.67
N LEU A 86 -1.38 7.19 -20.51
CA LEU A 86 -0.02 6.69 -20.30
C LEU A 86 0.21 5.53 -21.27
N LEU A 87 0.95 5.80 -22.36
CA LEU A 87 1.28 4.84 -23.39
C LEU A 87 2.66 4.25 -23.09
N VAL A 88 2.70 2.94 -22.84
CA VAL A 88 3.93 2.21 -22.55
C VAL A 88 4.36 1.40 -23.79
N HIS A 89 4.65 2.11 -24.89
CA HIS A 89 4.91 1.54 -26.22
C HIS A 89 5.98 0.44 -26.26
N GLY A 90 6.95 0.51 -25.36
CA GLY A 90 8.05 -0.44 -25.26
C GLY A 90 7.62 -1.86 -24.85
N TYR A 91 6.40 -2.05 -24.36
CA TYR A 91 5.91 -3.34 -23.88
C TYR A 91 4.66 -3.78 -24.63
N PRO A 92 4.75 -4.09 -25.94
CA PRO A 92 3.62 -4.68 -26.64
C PRO A 92 3.21 -5.98 -25.95
N ASN A 93 1.90 -6.24 -25.86
CA ASN A 93 1.32 -7.42 -25.21
C ASN A 93 1.48 -7.49 -23.68
N VAL A 94 1.55 -6.33 -23.01
CA VAL A 94 1.50 -6.25 -21.55
C VAL A 94 0.36 -5.33 -21.10
N ASP A 95 -0.56 -5.86 -20.30
CA ASP A 95 -1.61 -5.09 -19.64
C ASP A 95 -1.11 -4.65 -18.25
N PHE A 96 -0.99 -3.34 -18.03
CA PHE A 96 -0.72 -2.77 -16.71
C PHE A 96 -2.03 -2.25 -16.10
N ILE A 97 -2.41 -2.78 -14.95
CA ILE A 97 -3.64 -2.44 -14.25
C ILE A 97 -3.30 -1.67 -12.98
N PHE A 98 -3.90 -0.49 -12.83
CA PHE A 98 -3.81 0.31 -11.61
C PHE A 98 -5.18 0.37 -10.93
N LYS A 99 -5.24 -0.18 -9.71
CA LYS A 99 -6.37 0.04 -8.80
C LYS A 99 -6.17 1.38 -8.10
N ASN A 100 -7.10 2.32 -8.32
CA ASN A 100 -6.94 3.69 -7.87
C ASN A 100 -7.46 3.89 -6.45
N GLU A 101 -6.61 3.59 -5.48
CA GLU A 101 -6.91 3.71 -4.06
C GLU A 101 -6.81 5.16 -3.55
N ALA A 102 -6.19 6.07 -4.29
CA ALA A 102 -6.25 7.50 -4.00
C ALA A 102 -7.62 8.12 -4.30
N ALA A 103 -8.51 7.43 -5.01
CA ALA A 103 -9.88 7.88 -5.24
C ALA A 103 -10.82 7.64 -4.04
N THR A 104 -10.32 7.01 -2.97
CA THR A 104 -11.05 6.86 -1.72
C THR A 104 -11.37 8.22 -1.09
N ARG A 105 -12.34 8.24 -0.16
CA ARG A 105 -12.78 9.50 0.48
C ARG A 105 -11.66 10.22 1.26
N THR A 106 -10.69 9.47 1.77
CA THR A 106 -9.52 10.00 2.49
C THR A 106 -8.26 10.01 1.63
N GLY A 107 -8.39 9.83 0.32
CA GLY A 107 -7.29 10.01 -0.62
C GLY A 107 -6.18 8.96 -0.59
N SER A 108 -6.39 7.80 0.03
CA SER A 108 -5.38 6.74 0.11
C SER A 108 -5.94 5.33 0.35
N LEU A 109 -5.12 4.32 0.02
CA LEU A 109 -5.29 2.90 0.35
C LEU A 109 -5.58 2.65 1.83
N LYS A 110 -5.15 3.54 2.74
CA LYS A 110 -5.42 3.34 4.16
C LYS A 110 -6.88 3.55 4.53
N HIS A 111 -7.71 4.06 3.62
CA HIS A 111 -9.16 4.14 3.82
C HIS A 111 -9.80 2.78 4.09
N ARG A 112 -9.56 1.80 3.22
CA ARG A 112 -10.07 0.42 3.40
C ARG A 112 -9.51 -0.24 4.64
N TYR A 113 -8.23 0.01 4.91
CA TYR A 113 -7.56 -0.56 6.06
C TYR A 113 -8.16 -0.05 7.38
N ALA A 114 -8.31 1.27 7.50
CA ALA A 114 -8.96 1.92 8.63
C ALA A 114 -10.42 1.50 8.78
N TRP A 115 -11.15 1.36 7.66
CA TRP A 115 -12.51 0.85 7.66
C TRP A 115 -12.57 -0.53 8.32
N SER A 116 -11.75 -1.47 7.85
CA SER A 116 -11.80 -2.84 8.35
C SER A 116 -11.36 -2.95 9.80
N LEU A 117 -10.33 -2.20 10.20
CA LEU A 117 -9.83 -2.20 11.57
C LEU A 117 -10.86 -1.60 12.53
N MET A 118 -11.51 -0.50 12.12
CA MET A 118 -12.62 0.10 12.87
C MET A 118 -13.78 -0.87 12.99
N MET A 119 -14.15 -1.53 11.90
CA MET A 119 -15.24 -2.50 11.89
C MET A 119 -14.99 -3.65 12.85
N TRP A 120 -13.81 -4.25 12.78
CA TRP A 120 -13.42 -5.30 13.71
C TRP A 120 -13.48 -4.82 15.17
N ALA A 121 -12.90 -3.65 15.47
CA ALA A 121 -12.86 -3.13 16.83
C ALA A 121 -14.26 -2.80 17.40
N VAL A 122 -15.19 -2.32 16.56
CA VAL A 122 -16.58 -2.08 16.94
C VAL A 122 -17.33 -3.40 17.17
N VAL A 123 -17.19 -4.37 16.27
CA VAL A 123 -17.87 -5.68 16.37
C VAL A 123 -17.40 -6.45 17.61
N GLU A 124 -16.11 -6.38 17.94
CA GLU A 124 -15.54 -6.96 19.16
C GLU A 124 -15.88 -6.16 20.45
N GLY A 125 -16.63 -5.06 20.33
CA GLY A 125 -17.02 -4.22 21.47
C GLY A 125 -15.86 -3.45 22.11
N LYS A 126 -14.72 -3.34 21.43
CA LYS A 126 -13.54 -2.59 21.89
C LYS A 126 -13.73 -1.08 21.76
N ILE A 127 -14.48 -0.67 20.74
CA ILE A 127 -14.91 0.71 20.54
C ILE A 127 -16.40 0.79 20.83
N LYS A 128 -16.76 1.69 21.74
CA LYS A 128 -18.14 2.02 22.11
C LYS A 128 -18.36 3.52 21.92
N GLU A 129 -19.57 3.97 22.19
CA GLU A 129 -19.85 5.40 22.29
C GLU A 129 -18.85 6.08 23.24
N ASN A 130 -18.33 7.24 22.85
CA ASN A 130 -17.38 8.04 23.63
C ASN A 130 -16.00 7.41 23.89
N THR A 131 -15.68 6.23 23.36
CA THR A 131 -14.29 5.73 23.35
C THR A 131 -13.42 6.73 22.59
N THR A 132 -12.29 7.15 23.16
CA THR A 132 -11.24 7.88 22.43
C THR A 132 -10.32 6.88 21.76
N ILE A 133 -10.12 7.03 20.46
CA ILE A 133 -9.27 6.17 19.65
C ILE A 133 -7.89 6.82 19.51
N TYR A 134 -6.85 6.01 19.67
CA TYR A 134 -5.45 6.37 19.52
C TYR A 134 -4.81 5.51 18.43
N GLU A 135 -3.94 6.09 17.62
CA GLU A 135 -3.14 5.31 16.66
C GLU A 135 -1.75 5.89 16.43
N ALA A 136 -0.76 4.99 16.31
CA ALA A 136 0.60 5.31 15.90
C ALA A 136 0.69 5.25 14.37
N SER A 137 0.91 6.38 13.70
CA SER A 137 0.75 6.45 12.23
C SER A 137 1.79 7.33 11.55
N SER A 138 2.05 7.05 10.26
CA SER A 138 2.84 7.90 9.35
C SER A 138 1.97 8.87 8.53
N GLY A 139 0.65 8.91 8.79
CA GLY A 139 -0.28 9.89 8.22
C GLY A 139 -1.55 9.27 7.65
N ASN A 140 -1.45 8.56 6.52
CA ASN A 140 -2.62 8.07 5.76
C ASN A 140 -3.59 7.21 6.59
N THR A 141 -3.07 6.32 7.46
CA THR A 141 -3.92 5.54 8.39
C THR A 141 -4.63 6.45 9.38
N ALA A 142 -3.94 7.47 9.90
CA ALA A 142 -4.53 8.37 10.90
C ALA A 142 -5.59 9.28 10.28
N ALA A 143 -5.39 9.80 9.07
CA ALA A 143 -6.41 10.58 8.38
C ALA A 143 -7.66 9.72 8.11
N SER A 144 -7.45 8.45 7.74
CA SER A 144 -8.54 7.52 7.47
C SER A 144 -9.30 7.13 8.74
N GLU A 145 -8.61 6.86 9.85
CA GLU A 145 -9.25 6.56 11.13
C GLU A 145 -9.93 7.78 11.74
N ALA A 146 -9.36 8.99 11.60
CA ALA A 146 -10.00 10.24 11.98
C ALA A 146 -11.34 10.40 11.26
N TYR A 147 -11.36 10.13 9.95
CA TYR A 147 -12.58 10.14 9.16
C TYR A 147 -13.61 9.12 9.66
N MET A 148 -13.20 7.88 9.92
CA MET A 148 -14.11 6.86 10.44
C MET A 148 -14.65 7.25 11.82
N CYS A 149 -13.80 7.75 12.72
CA CYS A 149 -14.19 8.22 14.05
C CYS A 149 -15.20 9.37 13.97
N ARG A 150 -15.00 10.32 13.04
CA ARG A 150 -15.95 11.41 12.78
C ARG A 150 -17.32 10.88 12.35
N LEU A 151 -17.37 9.84 11.51
CA LEU A 151 -18.64 9.24 11.08
C LEU A 151 -19.42 8.60 12.24
N ILE A 152 -18.72 8.04 13.22
CA ILE A 152 -19.33 7.30 14.34
C ILE A 152 -19.39 8.13 15.64
N GLY A 153 -18.94 9.39 15.61
CA GLY A 153 -19.01 10.31 16.75
C GLY A 153 -17.94 10.11 17.82
N ASN A 154 -16.85 9.38 17.52
CA ASN A 154 -15.76 9.14 18.46
C ASN A 154 -14.62 10.16 18.30
N LYS A 155 -13.88 10.39 19.38
CA LYS A 155 -12.66 11.21 19.36
C LYS A 155 -11.50 10.40 18.81
N PHE A 156 -10.64 11.04 18.02
CA PHE A 156 -9.45 10.41 17.45
C PHE A 156 -8.20 11.24 17.73
N ILE A 157 -7.13 10.56 18.16
CA ILE A 157 -5.83 11.16 18.46
C ILE A 157 -4.74 10.35 17.73
N ALA A 158 -4.08 10.99 16.77
CA ALA A 158 -2.95 10.44 16.04
C ALA A 158 -1.64 10.73 16.78
N ILE A 159 -0.82 9.70 16.96
CA ILE A 159 0.56 9.80 17.42
C ILE A 159 1.47 9.65 16.21
N VAL A 160 2.10 10.75 15.81
CA VAL A 160 2.83 10.86 14.54
C VAL A 160 4.29 11.25 14.79
N PRO A 161 5.21 11.01 13.84
CA PRO A 161 6.59 11.44 14.02
C PRO A 161 6.67 12.97 13.97
N ASP A 162 7.61 13.56 14.68
CA ASP A 162 7.92 14.99 14.60
C ASP A 162 8.34 15.42 13.18
N THR A 163 8.91 14.50 12.40
CA THR A 163 9.29 14.66 10.99
C THR A 163 8.15 14.47 9.99
N ILE A 164 6.90 14.22 10.43
CA ILE A 164 5.77 14.03 9.50
C ILE A 164 5.56 15.27 8.62
N GLU A 165 5.19 15.05 7.36
CA GLU A 165 4.87 16.12 6.42
C GLU A 165 3.66 16.94 6.88
N HIS A 166 3.76 18.27 6.80
CA HIS A 166 2.71 19.19 7.26
C HIS A 166 1.34 18.90 6.62
N ALA A 167 1.32 18.64 5.31
CA ALA A 167 0.11 18.30 4.58
C ALA A 167 -0.63 17.07 5.15
N LYS A 168 0.09 16.11 5.76
CA LYS A 168 -0.54 14.95 6.41
C LYS A 168 -1.13 15.29 7.77
N VAL A 169 -0.54 16.23 8.51
CA VAL A 169 -1.10 16.76 9.76
C VAL A 169 -2.41 17.49 9.46
N GLU A 170 -2.39 18.42 8.49
CA GLU A 170 -3.59 19.13 8.04
C GLU A 170 -4.67 18.17 7.56
N HIS A 171 -4.29 17.09 6.87
CA HIS A 171 -5.24 16.08 6.42
C HIS A 171 -5.91 15.36 7.59
N ILE A 172 -5.18 14.98 8.64
CA ILE A 172 -5.74 14.36 9.86
C ILE A 172 -6.70 15.34 10.55
N GLU A 173 -6.28 16.60 10.71
CA GLU A 173 -7.06 17.63 11.40
C GLU A 173 -8.32 18.02 10.62
N SER A 174 -8.26 18.03 9.29
CA SER A 174 -9.43 18.30 8.43
C SER A 174 -10.56 17.28 8.62
N PHE A 175 -10.24 16.06 9.06
CA PHE A 175 -11.22 15.04 9.43
C PHE A 175 -11.60 15.05 10.92
N GLY A 176 -11.09 16.01 11.70
CA GLY A 176 -11.39 16.18 13.12
C GLY A 176 -10.49 15.36 14.05
N GLY A 177 -9.40 14.79 13.54
CA GLY A 177 -8.38 14.15 14.37
C GLY A 177 -7.51 15.18 15.09
N SER A 178 -7.03 14.83 16.29
CA SER A 178 -5.98 15.60 16.97
C SER A 178 -4.62 14.93 16.78
N VAL A 179 -3.53 15.69 16.88
CA VAL A 179 -2.18 15.18 16.62
C VAL A 179 -1.26 15.38 17.82
N ILE A 180 -0.52 14.34 18.19
CA ILE A 180 0.59 14.37 19.14
C ILE A 180 1.86 13.97 18.38
N LYS A 181 2.82 14.89 18.28
CA LYS A 181 4.13 14.64 17.67
C LYS A 181 5.09 14.04 18.69
N VAL A 182 5.83 13.01 18.29
CA VAL A 182 6.87 12.35 19.11
C VAL A 182 8.02 11.89 18.21
N PRO A 183 9.21 11.56 18.77
CA PRO A 183 10.25 10.91 18.00
C PRO A 183 9.74 9.62 17.34
N ILE A 184 10.17 9.35 16.10
CA ILE A 184 9.60 8.28 15.24
C ILE A 184 9.51 6.90 15.90
N GLY A 185 10.52 6.51 16.69
CA GLY A 185 10.58 5.23 17.41
C GLY A 185 9.68 5.13 18.64
N GLN A 186 9.14 6.24 19.14
CA GLN A 186 8.32 6.28 20.36
C GLN A 186 6.81 6.18 20.09
N ARG A 187 6.38 6.26 18.82
CA ARG A 187 4.95 6.38 18.47
C ARG A 187 4.07 5.26 19.02
N LEU A 188 4.51 4.01 18.90
CA LEU A 188 3.77 2.84 19.39
C LEU A 188 3.63 2.86 20.92
N VAL A 189 4.74 3.09 21.62
CA VAL A 189 4.76 3.15 23.09
C VAL A 189 3.88 4.29 23.58
N ARG A 190 3.98 5.46 22.94
CA ARG A 190 3.18 6.63 23.30
C ARG A 190 1.69 6.40 23.05
N ALA A 191 1.29 5.83 21.91
CA ALA A 191 -0.11 5.54 21.61
C ALA A 191 -0.73 4.56 22.63
N ALA A 192 -0.01 3.49 22.98
CA ALA A 192 -0.45 2.54 24.00
C ALA A 192 -0.56 3.19 25.39
N ALA A 193 0.42 4.03 25.77
CA ALA A 193 0.42 4.73 27.05
C ALA A 193 -0.74 5.72 27.18
N GLU A 194 -1.02 6.49 26.12
CA GLU A 194 -2.12 7.47 26.09
C GLU A 194 -3.50 6.78 26.15
N ALA A 195 -3.69 5.71 25.35
CA ALA A 195 -4.90 4.91 25.43
C ALA A 195 -5.14 4.35 26.84
N LYS A 196 -4.10 3.79 27.46
CA LYS A 196 -4.19 3.26 28.83
C LYS A 196 -4.48 4.36 29.86
N ARG A 197 -3.79 5.50 29.77
CA ARG A 197 -3.92 6.61 30.72
C ARG A 197 -5.31 7.22 30.72
N HIS A 198 -5.92 7.32 29.54
CA HIS A 198 -7.19 8.01 29.35
C HIS A 198 -8.39 7.06 29.16
N GLY A 199 -8.20 5.74 29.33
CA GLY A 199 -9.27 4.75 29.16
C GLY A 199 -9.80 4.65 27.73
N GLY A 200 -8.95 4.94 26.74
CA GLY A 200 -9.27 4.83 25.32
C GLY A 200 -8.82 3.51 24.70
N TYR A 201 -8.89 3.44 23.38
CA TYR A 201 -8.52 2.26 22.60
C TYR A 201 -7.38 2.58 21.64
N PHE A 202 -6.33 1.77 21.66
CA PHE A 202 -5.23 1.84 20.70
C PHE A 202 -5.52 0.87 19.54
N MET A 203 -5.67 1.40 18.32
CA MET A 203 -6.04 0.61 17.13
C MET A 203 -4.97 -0.41 16.76
N ASN A 204 -3.70 -0.03 16.90
CA ASN A 204 -2.53 -0.86 16.70
C ASN A 204 -2.53 -1.57 15.34
N GLN A 205 -2.35 -0.80 14.27
CA GLN A 205 -2.39 -1.35 12.91
C GLN A 205 -1.43 -2.52 12.70
N PHE A 206 -0.27 -2.54 13.37
CA PHE A 206 0.72 -3.58 13.15
C PHE A 206 0.29 -4.93 13.75
N ALA A 207 -0.40 -4.93 14.89
CA ALA A 207 -0.82 -6.15 15.57
C ALA A 207 -2.14 -6.74 15.05
N HIS A 208 -2.91 -5.95 14.31
CA HIS A 208 -4.31 -6.27 14.00
C HIS A 208 -4.64 -6.27 12.51
N ALA A 209 -3.64 -6.08 11.63
CA ALA A 209 -3.84 -6.08 10.18
C ALA A 209 -4.50 -7.35 9.64
N ASP A 210 -4.14 -8.53 10.16
CA ASP A 210 -4.73 -9.79 9.68
C ASP A 210 -6.21 -9.90 10.01
N ARG A 211 -6.66 -9.28 11.12
CA ARG A 211 -8.08 -9.24 11.49
C ARG A 211 -8.86 -8.23 10.64
N ALA A 212 -8.19 -7.14 10.26
CA ALA A 212 -8.79 -6.09 9.45
C ALA A 212 -8.89 -6.51 7.98
N GLU A 213 -7.79 -6.86 7.35
CA GLU A 213 -7.73 -7.04 5.89
C GLU A 213 -8.32 -8.37 5.40
N GLU A 214 -8.67 -9.29 6.32
CA GLU A 214 -9.40 -10.54 6.03
C GLU A 214 -10.88 -10.48 6.40
N TYR A 215 -11.43 -9.29 6.66
CA TYR A 215 -12.85 -9.17 6.93
C TYR A 215 -13.66 -9.65 5.71
N HIS A 216 -14.37 -10.77 5.90
CA HIS A 216 -15.30 -11.32 4.92
C HIS A 216 -16.68 -10.76 5.20
N GLU A 217 -17.27 -10.09 4.21
CA GLU A 217 -18.70 -9.86 4.26
C GLU A 217 -19.38 -11.24 4.20
N SER A 218 -20.23 -11.55 5.18
CA SER A 218 -21.01 -12.79 5.16
C SER A 218 -22.03 -12.71 4.03
N GLY A 219 -21.68 -13.23 2.86
CA GLY A 219 -22.53 -13.37 1.69
C GLY A 219 -22.66 -14.83 1.26
N ASN A 220 -23.63 -15.11 0.38
CA ASN A 220 -23.88 -16.46 -0.17
C ASN A 220 -22.85 -16.90 -1.23
N TYR A 221 -21.78 -16.12 -1.44
CA TYR A 221 -20.72 -16.45 -2.39
C TYR A 221 -19.40 -16.73 -1.67
N PRO A 222 -18.73 -17.86 -1.96
CA PRO A 222 -17.45 -18.21 -1.32
C PRO A 222 -16.30 -17.25 -1.66
N PHE A 223 -16.51 -16.26 -2.53
CA PHE A 223 -15.51 -15.26 -2.93
C PHE A 223 -15.85 -13.84 -2.46
N GLU A 224 -17.03 -13.60 -1.86
CA GLU A 224 -17.40 -12.25 -1.43
C GLU A 224 -16.57 -11.81 -0.22
N SER A 225 -15.82 -10.71 -0.39
CA SER A 225 -14.92 -10.16 0.61
C SER A 225 -14.65 -8.68 0.35
N ALA A 226 -14.36 -7.92 1.40
CA ALA A 226 -13.80 -6.57 1.29
C ALA A 226 -12.30 -6.55 0.92
N ASN A 227 -11.73 -7.73 0.63
CA ASN A 227 -10.34 -7.88 0.24
C ASN A 227 -10.06 -7.19 -1.11
N LEU A 228 -8.94 -6.48 -1.16
CA LEU A 228 -8.50 -5.75 -2.34
C LEU A 228 -8.35 -6.64 -3.58
N MET A 229 -7.84 -7.86 -3.45
CA MET A 229 -7.70 -8.80 -4.57
C MET A 229 -9.08 -9.21 -5.10
N HIS A 230 -10.06 -9.47 -4.22
CA HIS A 230 -11.42 -9.77 -4.65
C HIS A 230 -12.00 -8.65 -5.51
N GLU A 231 -11.88 -7.39 -5.06
CA GLU A 231 -12.35 -6.24 -5.84
C GLU A 231 -11.66 -6.13 -7.20
N ILE A 232 -10.33 -6.36 -7.25
CA ILE A 232 -9.57 -6.35 -8.50
C ILE A 232 -10.10 -7.43 -9.44
N LEU A 233 -10.27 -8.68 -8.98
CA LEU A 233 -10.80 -9.78 -9.79
C LEU A 233 -12.22 -9.48 -10.30
N HIS A 234 -13.08 -8.94 -9.43
CA HIS A 234 -14.43 -8.56 -9.80
C HIS A 234 -14.42 -7.50 -10.90
N GLN A 235 -13.61 -6.45 -10.75
CA GLN A 235 -13.48 -5.38 -11.75
C GLN A 235 -12.86 -5.89 -13.05
N MET A 236 -11.82 -6.75 -12.99
CA MET A 236 -11.21 -7.37 -14.17
C MET A 236 -12.21 -8.24 -14.93
N LYS A 237 -13.05 -9.01 -14.23
CA LYS A 237 -14.11 -9.82 -14.85
C LYS A 237 -15.10 -8.97 -15.66
N HIS A 238 -15.30 -7.72 -15.28
CA HIS A 238 -16.19 -6.78 -15.98
C HIS A 238 -15.49 -5.99 -17.11
N ASP A 239 -14.15 -6.04 -17.20
CA ASP A 239 -13.42 -5.45 -18.33
C ASP A 239 -13.24 -6.49 -19.45
N LEU A 240 -14.12 -6.40 -20.46
CA LEU A 240 -14.16 -7.32 -21.60
C LEU A 240 -12.90 -7.26 -22.49
N LYS A 241 -11.98 -6.31 -22.26
CA LYS A 241 -10.72 -6.19 -23.02
C LYS A 241 -9.61 -7.07 -22.45
N LEU A 242 -9.72 -7.46 -21.19
CA LEU A 242 -8.71 -8.31 -20.55
C LEU A 242 -8.91 -9.77 -20.97
N GLN A 243 -7.81 -10.41 -21.35
CA GLN A 243 -7.82 -11.82 -21.76
C GLN A 243 -7.86 -12.78 -20.55
N VAL A 244 -7.52 -12.27 -19.36
CA VAL A 244 -7.39 -13.05 -18.13
C VAL A 244 -8.34 -12.56 -17.04
N LYS A 245 -8.76 -13.48 -16.18
CA LYS A 245 -9.67 -13.21 -15.05
C LYS A 245 -8.94 -12.88 -13.74
N ALA A 246 -7.62 -13.11 -13.71
CA ALA A 246 -6.74 -12.78 -12.60
C ALA A 246 -5.42 -12.25 -13.18
N PRO A 247 -4.74 -11.31 -12.52
CA PRO A 247 -3.46 -10.82 -12.99
C PRO A 247 -2.41 -11.92 -12.81
N HIS A 248 -1.43 -11.98 -13.72
CA HIS A 248 -0.30 -12.90 -13.58
C HIS A 248 0.62 -12.49 -12.43
N TYR A 249 0.77 -11.17 -12.23
CA TYR A 249 1.55 -10.60 -11.13
C TYR A 249 0.74 -9.53 -10.40
N PHE A 250 0.79 -9.55 -9.07
CA PHE A 250 0.35 -8.44 -8.23
C PHE A 250 1.56 -7.80 -7.57
N VAL A 251 1.83 -6.53 -7.90
CA VAL A 251 2.98 -5.78 -7.41
C VAL A 251 2.53 -4.77 -6.36
N HIS A 252 3.14 -4.82 -5.18
CA HIS A 252 2.84 -3.85 -4.14
C HIS A 252 4.03 -3.63 -3.20
N SER A 253 4.22 -2.39 -2.77
CA SER A 253 5.23 -2.00 -1.77
C SER A 253 4.68 -2.11 -0.36
N ALA A 254 5.52 -2.43 0.61
CA ALA A 254 5.08 -2.61 1.99
C ALA A 254 5.47 -1.42 2.87
N GLY A 255 4.49 -0.87 3.59
CA GLY A 255 4.71 -0.04 4.78
C GLY A 255 4.52 -0.87 6.04
N THR A 256 3.26 -1.06 6.46
CA THR A 256 2.93 -2.03 7.53
C THR A 256 3.10 -3.48 7.07
N GLY A 257 2.98 -3.75 5.77
CA GLY A 257 2.91 -5.09 5.20
C GLY A 257 1.52 -5.73 5.19
N GLY A 258 0.50 -5.09 5.80
CA GLY A 258 -0.85 -5.65 5.91
C GLY A 258 -1.52 -5.92 4.56
N THR A 259 -1.52 -4.94 3.65
CA THR A 259 -2.22 -5.07 2.36
C THR A 259 -1.65 -6.19 1.48
N ILE A 260 -0.32 -6.22 1.26
CA ILE A 260 0.30 -7.27 0.43
C ILE A 260 0.15 -8.66 1.06
N SER A 261 0.21 -8.75 2.39
CA SER A 261 0.01 -10.02 3.10
C SER A 261 -1.42 -10.52 2.96
N SER A 262 -2.40 -9.61 3.07
CA SER A 262 -3.81 -9.97 2.88
C SER A 262 -4.12 -10.40 1.45
N VAL A 263 -3.60 -9.67 0.46
CA VAL A 263 -3.72 -10.05 -0.95
C VAL A 263 -3.07 -11.42 -1.18
N GLY A 264 -1.88 -11.66 -0.64
CA GLY A 264 -1.21 -12.95 -0.79
C GLY A 264 -1.94 -14.11 -0.11
N ARG A 265 -2.48 -13.91 1.10
CA ARG A 265 -3.31 -14.94 1.77
C ARG A 265 -4.59 -15.21 0.99
N TYR A 266 -5.24 -14.19 0.42
CA TYR A 266 -6.40 -14.35 -0.45
C TYR A 266 -6.03 -15.20 -1.69
N THR A 267 -4.94 -14.86 -2.36
CA THR A 267 -4.41 -15.60 -3.53
C THR A 267 -4.14 -17.07 -3.20
N LYS A 268 -3.44 -17.36 -2.09
CA LYS A 268 -3.15 -18.74 -1.68
C LYS A 268 -4.42 -19.50 -1.27
N ARG A 269 -5.33 -18.86 -0.53
CA ARG A 269 -6.60 -19.47 -0.06
C ARG A 269 -7.47 -19.96 -1.22
N TYR A 270 -7.53 -19.19 -2.32
CA TYR A 270 -8.37 -19.50 -3.47
C TYR A 270 -7.61 -20.09 -4.67
N GLY A 271 -6.31 -20.40 -4.50
CA GLY A 271 -5.49 -20.98 -5.57
C GLY A 271 -5.41 -20.12 -6.83
N LEU A 272 -5.35 -18.79 -6.68
CA LEU A 272 -5.27 -17.90 -7.83
C LEU A 272 -3.89 -18.04 -8.51
N PRO A 273 -3.84 -18.06 -9.86
CA PRO A 273 -2.59 -18.13 -10.62
C PRO A 273 -1.90 -16.75 -10.69
N THR A 274 -1.71 -16.12 -9.54
CA THR A 274 -1.14 -14.77 -9.39
C THR A 274 0.10 -14.83 -8.51
N GLU A 275 1.23 -14.39 -9.03
CA GLU A 275 2.47 -14.24 -8.26
C GLU A 275 2.44 -12.93 -7.47
N ILE A 276 2.70 -13.01 -6.16
CA ILE A 276 2.73 -11.86 -5.25
C ILE A 276 4.14 -11.30 -5.20
N VAL A 277 4.30 -10.08 -5.69
CA VAL A 277 5.60 -9.41 -5.81
C VAL A 277 5.69 -8.23 -4.86
N LEU A 278 6.55 -8.35 -3.86
CA LEU A 278 6.91 -7.27 -2.96
C LEU A 278 7.91 -6.33 -3.64
N ALA A 279 7.52 -5.06 -3.77
CA ALA A 279 8.40 -4.00 -4.24
C ALA A 279 8.96 -3.23 -3.02
N ASP A 280 10.17 -3.56 -2.60
CA ASP A 280 10.77 -3.00 -1.38
C ASP A 280 11.73 -1.85 -1.70
N THR A 281 11.82 -0.87 -0.80
CA THR A 281 12.70 0.29 -0.99
C THR A 281 14.14 -0.03 -0.54
N GLU A 282 15.10 0.73 -1.05
CA GLU A 282 16.54 0.50 -0.89
C GLU A 282 16.96 0.29 0.58
N PHE A 283 16.48 1.15 1.48
CA PHE A 283 16.82 1.16 2.90
C PHE A 283 15.77 0.49 3.79
N SER A 284 14.97 -0.39 3.19
CA SER A 284 14.02 -1.22 3.91
C SER A 284 14.57 -2.62 4.18
N VAL A 285 14.12 -3.17 5.31
CA VAL A 285 14.48 -4.52 5.80
C VAL A 285 13.58 -5.62 5.27
N TYR A 286 12.51 -5.28 4.54
CA TYR A 286 11.51 -6.27 4.14
C TYR A 286 12.04 -7.22 3.07
N TYR A 287 12.95 -6.75 2.22
CA TYR A 287 13.69 -7.59 1.30
C TYR A 287 14.40 -8.72 2.05
N ASP A 288 15.24 -8.38 3.03
CA ASP A 288 15.98 -9.36 3.83
C ASP A 288 15.04 -10.27 4.61
N TYR A 289 13.92 -9.73 5.12
CA TYR A 289 12.93 -10.55 5.79
C TYR A 289 12.29 -11.61 4.89
N VAL A 290 11.89 -11.25 3.66
CA VAL A 290 11.29 -12.21 2.74
C VAL A 290 12.30 -13.28 2.33
N ILE A 291 13.55 -12.88 2.05
CA ILE A 291 14.59 -13.81 1.61
C ILE A 291 15.11 -14.68 2.76
N LYS A 292 15.49 -14.07 3.88
CA LYS A 292 16.23 -14.73 4.96
C LYS A 292 15.34 -15.20 6.11
N GLN A 293 14.04 -14.91 6.06
CA GLN A 293 13.10 -15.08 7.18
C GLN A 293 13.61 -14.40 8.47
N LYS A 294 14.40 -13.35 8.31
CA LYS A 294 15.04 -12.61 9.40
C LYS A 294 14.91 -11.13 9.15
N PHE A 295 14.41 -10.44 10.16
CA PHE A 295 14.35 -8.99 10.19
C PHE A 295 15.69 -8.37 10.61
N LYS A 296 16.77 -8.73 9.90
CA LYS A 296 18.16 -8.28 10.10
C LYS A 296 18.90 -8.35 8.76
N ASN A 297 19.87 -7.45 8.55
CA ASN A 297 20.85 -7.61 7.46
C ASN A 297 21.89 -8.66 7.87
N GLU A 298 22.73 -9.08 6.92
CA GLU A 298 23.87 -9.96 7.18
C GLU A 298 24.93 -9.31 8.09
N SER A 299 25.04 -7.96 8.12
CA SER A 299 26.06 -7.23 8.89
C SER A 299 25.67 -6.88 10.34
N GLY A 300 24.40 -7.00 10.73
CA GLY A 300 23.91 -6.62 12.05
C GLY A 300 23.69 -5.10 12.26
N GLU A 301 23.89 -4.28 11.24
CA GLU A 301 23.74 -2.80 11.32
C GLU A 301 22.29 -2.33 11.12
N ASP A 302 21.99 -1.09 11.54
CA ASP A 302 20.71 -0.44 11.28
C ASP A 302 20.50 -0.30 9.75
N LEU A 303 19.55 -1.07 9.22
CA LEU A 303 19.25 -1.15 7.79
C LEU A 303 18.68 0.13 7.17
N TRP A 304 18.28 1.10 7.99
CA TRP A 304 17.60 2.30 7.51
C TRP A 304 18.56 3.47 7.39
N VAL A 305 18.61 4.06 6.21
CA VAL A 305 19.38 5.27 5.92
C VAL A 305 18.41 6.36 5.48
N SER A 306 18.60 7.54 6.05
CA SER A 306 17.86 8.75 5.68
C SER A 306 18.12 9.12 4.19
N PRO A 307 17.12 9.62 3.45
CA PRO A 307 15.80 10.04 3.91
C PRO A 307 14.72 8.95 3.91
N GLY A 308 14.94 7.84 3.20
CA GLY A 308 13.90 6.84 2.94
C GLY A 308 12.72 7.38 2.12
N LEU A 309 11.74 6.52 1.85
CA LEU A 309 10.48 6.89 1.21
C LEU A 309 9.31 6.86 2.19
N ALA A 310 8.54 7.95 2.21
CA ALA A 310 7.45 8.08 3.15
C ALA A 310 6.32 7.08 2.88
N GLY A 311 5.83 6.42 3.92
CA GLY A 311 4.68 5.51 3.88
C GLY A 311 5.00 4.07 3.44
N VAL A 312 6.24 3.79 3.09
CA VAL A 312 6.76 2.50 2.62
C VAL A 312 8.10 2.20 3.28
N GLY A 313 8.54 0.95 3.17
CA GLY A 313 9.72 0.46 3.83
C GLY A 313 9.55 0.31 5.35
N PHE A 314 10.43 -0.47 5.95
CA PHE A 314 10.55 -0.57 7.39
C PHE A 314 12.00 -0.35 7.81
N GLY A 315 12.20 0.43 8.87
CA GLY A 315 13.53 0.81 9.32
C GLY A 315 13.59 1.64 10.60
N PRO A 316 12.88 2.78 10.69
CA PRO A 316 13.12 3.76 11.76
C PRO A 316 12.35 3.47 13.07
N MET A 317 11.65 2.33 13.18
CA MET A 317 10.82 1.98 14.35
C MET A 317 11.47 0.94 15.28
N GLY A 318 12.79 0.73 15.15
CA GLY A 318 13.54 -0.26 15.91
C GLY A 318 13.36 -1.68 15.38
N ALA A 319 13.50 -2.69 16.24
CA ALA A 319 13.45 -4.08 15.82
C ALA A 319 12.12 -4.46 15.15
N VAL A 320 12.19 -5.09 13.99
CA VAL A 320 10.98 -5.57 13.32
C VAL A 320 10.51 -6.86 13.97
N LYS A 321 9.24 -6.89 14.33
CA LYS A 321 8.57 -8.02 14.96
C LYS A 321 7.18 -8.12 14.35
N HIS A 322 6.89 -9.28 13.75
CA HIS A 322 5.58 -9.55 13.20
C HIS A 322 4.50 -9.46 14.30
N GLY A 323 3.39 -8.80 14.01
CA GLY A 323 2.31 -8.54 14.96
C GLY A 323 2.61 -7.48 16.02
N LEU A 324 3.75 -6.80 15.95
CA LEU A 324 4.11 -5.72 16.88
C LEU A 324 4.54 -4.45 16.16
N THR A 325 5.50 -4.56 15.24
CA THR A 325 6.01 -3.43 14.46
C THR A 325 5.81 -3.64 12.95
N SER A 326 5.57 -4.88 12.49
CA SER A 326 5.17 -5.18 11.12
C SER A 326 4.02 -6.18 11.08
N SER A 327 3.21 -6.12 10.03
CA SER A 327 2.19 -7.11 9.67
C SER A 327 2.56 -7.92 8.43
N LEU A 328 3.79 -7.76 7.92
CA LEU A 328 4.22 -8.47 6.72
C LEU A 328 4.34 -9.98 7.01
N THR A 329 3.67 -10.79 6.19
CA THR A 329 3.75 -12.25 6.19
C THR A 329 4.63 -12.68 5.03
N ALA A 330 5.88 -13.06 5.27
CA ALA A 330 6.81 -13.43 4.20
C ALA A 330 6.36 -14.67 3.42
N ALA A 331 5.69 -15.62 4.08
CA ALA A 331 5.24 -16.89 3.48
C ALA A 331 4.25 -16.75 2.31
N VAL A 332 3.64 -15.57 2.13
CA VAL A 332 2.72 -15.30 1.00
C VAL A 332 3.32 -14.43 -0.09
N ILE A 333 4.60 -14.09 0.03
CA ILE A 333 5.34 -13.33 -0.98
C ILE A 333 6.11 -14.32 -1.84
N ASP A 334 5.82 -14.32 -3.14
CA ASP A 334 6.47 -15.22 -4.10
C ASP A 334 7.77 -14.61 -4.63
N ARG A 335 7.84 -13.27 -4.77
CA ARG A 335 9.03 -12.56 -5.24
C ARG A 335 9.23 -11.26 -4.48
N VAL A 336 10.48 -10.85 -4.31
CA VAL A 336 10.83 -9.52 -3.79
C VAL A 336 11.85 -8.82 -4.66
N VAL A 337 11.61 -7.53 -4.91
CA VAL A 337 12.41 -6.67 -5.76
C VAL A 337 12.79 -5.42 -4.98
N LYS A 338 14.08 -5.16 -4.80
CA LYS A 338 14.56 -3.93 -4.15
C LYS A 338 14.64 -2.78 -5.16
N VAL A 339 14.21 -1.59 -4.77
CA VAL A 339 14.08 -0.42 -5.67
C VAL A 339 14.82 0.78 -5.08
N PRO A 340 15.73 1.42 -5.84
CA PRO A 340 16.40 2.64 -5.41
C PRO A 340 15.41 3.78 -5.12
N ASP A 341 15.62 4.50 -4.02
CA ASP A 341 14.67 5.52 -3.57
C ASP A 341 14.56 6.71 -4.56
N LEU A 342 15.70 7.09 -5.16
CA LEU A 342 15.74 8.11 -6.23
C LEU A 342 15.07 7.64 -7.51
N ALA A 343 15.15 6.34 -7.84
CA ALA A 343 14.46 5.78 -8.99
C ALA A 343 12.94 5.89 -8.81
N ALA A 344 12.44 5.51 -7.63
CA ALA A 344 11.01 5.62 -7.29
C ALA A 344 10.52 7.07 -7.32
N THR A 345 11.32 8.01 -6.80
CA THR A 345 11.04 9.45 -6.86
C THR A 345 10.96 9.95 -8.31
N ALA A 346 11.88 9.52 -9.17
CA ALA A 346 11.83 9.80 -10.61
C ALA A 346 10.59 9.19 -11.29
N ALA A 347 10.21 7.96 -10.91
CA ALA A 347 9.03 7.29 -11.44
C ALA A 347 7.74 8.05 -11.12
N MET A 348 7.63 8.65 -9.93
CA MET A 348 6.50 9.52 -9.56
C MET A 348 6.34 10.70 -10.53
N GLU A 349 7.45 11.37 -10.86
CA GLU A 349 7.46 12.49 -11.80
C GLU A 349 7.15 12.05 -13.23
N VAL A 350 7.67 10.90 -13.67
CA VAL A 350 7.32 10.33 -14.97
C VAL A 350 5.81 10.09 -15.05
N LEU A 351 5.23 9.39 -14.08
CA LEU A 351 3.78 9.11 -14.04
C LEU A 351 2.95 10.40 -14.03
N ARG A 352 3.36 11.41 -13.27
CA ARG A 352 2.66 12.71 -13.18
C ARG A 352 2.55 13.39 -14.54
N ARG A 353 3.61 13.32 -15.36
CA ARG A 353 3.60 13.87 -16.73
C ARG A 353 2.62 13.19 -17.68
N TYR A 354 2.16 11.99 -17.35
CA TYR A 354 1.09 11.28 -18.07
C TYR A 354 -0.26 11.33 -17.33
N GLY A 355 -0.43 12.26 -16.39
CA GLY A 355 -1.70 12.48 -15.68
C GLY A 355 -1.95 11.54 -14.51
N ILE A 356 -0.97 10.71 -14.12
CA ILE A 356 -1.09 9.82 -12.96
C ILE A 356 -0.34 10.46 -11.78
N ASN A 357 -1.09 11.17 -10.94
CA ASN A 357 -0.54 11.87 -9.78
C ASN A 357 -0.55 10.98 -8.52
N GLY A 358 0.43 10.10 -8.39
CA GLY A 358 0.53 9.13 -7.29
C GLY A 358 1.73 9.35 -6.36
N GLY A 359 1.63 8.89 -5.13
CA GLY A 359 2.72 8.95 -4.15
C GLY A 359 3.88 7.97 -4.37
N THR A 360 4.79 7.93 -3.40
CA THR A 360 6.03 7.12 -3.39
C THR A 360 5.77 5.64 -3.69
N SER A 361 4.78 5.04 -3.02
CA SER A 361 4.37 3.65 -3.23
C SER A 361 3.99 3.35 -4.69
N THR A 362 3.33 4.31 -5.36
CA THR A 362 2.93 4.19 -6.76
C THR A 362 4.15 4.16 -7.69
N GLY A 363 5.13 5.04 -7.44
CA GLY A 363 6.40 5.07 -8.19
C GLY A 363 7.19 3.76 -8.05
N ILE A 364 7.32 3.25 -6.82
CA ILE A 364 7.98 1.96 -6.53
C ILE A 364 7.30 0.82 -7.29
N ASN A 365 5.98 0.69 -7.14
CA ASN A 365 5.27 -0.43 -7.76
C ASN A 365 5.34 -0.35 -9.30
N PHE A 366 5.30 0.86 -9.87
CA PHE A 366 5.41 1.05 -11.30
C PHE A 366 6.76 0.58 -11.86
N LEU A 367 7.87 0.89 -11.17
CA LEU A 367 9.20 0.42 -11.58
C LEU A 367 9.30 -1.10 -11.59
N VAL A 368 8.79 -1.75 -10.54
CA VAL A 368 8.78 -3.22 -10.49
C VAL A 368 7.85 -3.82 -11.54
N ALA A 369 6.72 -3.18 -11.84
CA ALA A 369 5.87 -3.59 -12.94
C ALA A 369 6.59 -3.50 -14.30
N LEU A 370 7.34 -2.42 -14.57
CA LEU A 370 8.17 -2.30 -15.77
C LEU A 370 9.28 -3.35 -15.82
N HIS A 371 9.94 -3.63 -14.69
CA HIS A 371 10.95 -4.68 -14.59
C HIS A 371 10.37 -6.06 -14.93
N LEU A 372 9.22 -6.43 -14.36
CA LEU A 372 8.53 -7.68 -14.68
C LEU A 372 8.10 -7.72 -16.15
N ALA A 373 7.62 -6.60 -16.70
CA ALA A 373 7.27 -6.53 -18.11
C ALA A 373 8.50 -6.76 -19.00
N ALA A 374 9.67 -6.23 -18.66
CA ALA A 374 10.90 -6.40 -19.43
C ALA A 374 11.44 -7.84 -19.36
N THR A 375 11.37 -8.45 -18.18
CA THR A 375 12.00 -9.75 -17.93
C THR A 375 11.09 -10.95 -18.18
N LYS A 376 9.76 -10.76 -18.10
CA LYS A 376 8.80 -11.87 -18.16
C LYS A 376 7.98 -11.93 -19.43
N ARG A 377 7.75 -10.83 -20.16
CA ARG A 377 6.83 -10.83 -21.32
C ARG A 377 7.20 -11.85 -22.42
N GLU A 378 8.48 -12.21 -22.54
CA GLU A 378 9.00 -13.16 -23.54
C GLU A 378 9.06 -14.60 -23.01
N SER A 379 8.62 -14.83 -21.76
CA SER A 379 8.59 -16.17 -21.17
C SER A 379 7.64 -17.09 -21.96
N PRO A 380 7.98 -18.39 -22.11
CA PRO A 380 7.14 -19.33 -22.87
C PRO A 380 5.68 -19.38 -22.43
N GLN A 381 5.43 -19.16 -21.13
CA GLN A 381 4.10 -19.11 -20.52
C GLN A 381 3.20 -17.98 -21.05
N PHE A 382 3.76 -16.94 -21.68
CA PHE A 382 3.01 -15.82 -22.27
C PHE A 382 3.07 -15.82 -23.80
N LYS A 383 3.56 -16.91 -24.42
CA LYS A 383 3.58 -17.01 -25.88
C LYS A 383 2.16 -17.07 -26.43
N GLY A 384 1.74 -16.00 -27.12
CA GLY A 384 0.39 -15.88 -27.68
C GLY A 384 -0.67 -15.39 -26.70
N GLN A 385 -0.28 -14.93 -25.51
CA GLN A 385 -1.16 -14.36 -24.50
C GLN A 385 -0.55 -13.06 -23.94
N LYS A 386 -1.38 -12.08 -23.58
CA LYS A 386 -0.87 -10.89 -22.90
C LYS A 386 -0.41 -11.20 -21.47
N LEU A 387 0.74 -10.66 -21.09
CA LEU A 387 1.15 -10.56 -19.69
C LEU A 387 0.27 -9.50 -18.99
N THR A 388 -0.18 -9.76 -17.76
CA THR A 388 -1.08 -8.85 -17.03
C THR A 388 -0.52 -8.63 -15.65
N ILE A 389 -0.20 -7.38 -15.34
CA ILE A 389 0.42 -6.96 -14.07
C ILE A 389 -0.52 -5.97 -13.40
N ALA A 390 -0.99 -6.31 -12.20
CA ALA A 390 -1.80 -5.44 -11.37
C ALA A 390 -0.96 -4.76 -10.29
N THR A 391 -1.26 -3.50 -10.04
CA THR A 391 -0.62 -2.67 -9.01
C THR A 391 -1.62 -1.62 -8.51
N LEU A 392 -1.20 -0.82 -7.52
CA LEU A 392 -2.02 0.21 -6.89
C LEU A 392 -1.47 1.61 -7.16
N LEU A 393 -2.39 2.55 -7.31
CA LEU A 393 -2.14 3.96 -7.05
C LEU A 393 -2.52 4.21 -5.59
N GLY A 394 -1.52 4.18 -4.71
CA GLY A 394 -1.69 4.06 -3.26
C GLY A 394 -2.29 5.30 -2.59
N ASP A 395 -1.79 6.48 -2.94
CA ASP A 395 -2.26 7.78 -2.44
C ASP A 395 -1.93 8.91 -3.42
N SER A 396 -2.53 10.08 -3.18
CA SER A 396 -2.37 11.24 -4.04
C SER A 396 -0.97 11.82 -3.98
N GLY A 397 -0.42 12.16 -5.15
CA GLY A 397 0.85 12.87 -5.26
C GLY A 397 0.86 14.24 -4.56
N GLN A 398 -0.31 14.84 -4.32
CA GLN A 398 -0.46 16.14 -3.65
C GLN A 398 0.17 16.19 -2.25
N HIS A 399 0.23 15.06 -1.54
CA HIS A 399 0.86 14.99 -0.21
C HIS A 399 2.38 15.19 -0.25
N TYR A 400 2.98 15.23 -1.44
CA TYR A 400 4.42 15.19 -1.66
C TYR A 400 4.95 16.39 -2.47
N GLU A 401 4.12 17.41 -2.72
CA GLU A 401 4.50 18.61 -3.49
C GLU A 401 5.68 19.39 -2.89
N VAL A 402 5.85 19.32 -1.56
CA VAL A 402 6.96 19.96 -0.84
C VAL A 402 8.14 19.02 -0.58
N SER A 403 8.05 17.74 -0.99
CA SER A 403 9.09 16.72 -0.80
C SER A 403 9.49 16.04 -2.12
N TYR A 404 8.98 14.85 -2.41
CA TYR A 404 9.39 14.00 -3.54
C TYR A 404 9.04 14.58 -4.92
N TYR A 405 8.24 15.64 -5.00
CA TYR A 405 8.03 16.43 -6.22
C TYR A 405 8.80 17.76 -6.26
N ASN A 406 9.48 18.13 -5.17
CA ASN A 406 10.22 19.37 -5.05
C ASN A 406 11.70 19.14 -5.33
N LEU A 407 12.21 19.71 -6.43
CA LEU A 407 13.61 19.51 -6.84
C LEU A 407 14.61 20.04 -5.80
N SER A 408 14.31 21.13 -5.09
CA SER A 408 15.18 21.65 -4.03
C SER A 408 15.24 20.68 -2.84
N TRP A 409 14.10 20.10 -2.47
CA TRP A 409 14.05 19.08 -1.42
C TRP A 409 14.82 17.83 -1.84
N ILE A 410 14.66 17.35 -3.09
CA ILE A 410 15.39 16.20 -3.62
C ILE A 410 16.89 16.47 -3.61
N ALA A 411 17.33 17.63 -4.12
CA ALA A 411 18.74 18.01 -4.15
C ALA A 411 19.38 17.98 -2.77
N GLN A 412 18.66 18.44 -1.74
CA GLN A 412 19.14 18.50 -0.36
C GLN A 412 19.11 17.13 0.32
N ASN A 413 17.97 16.43 0.28
CA ASN A 413 17.76 15.20 1.04
C ASN A 413 18.40 13.97 0.40
N PHE A 414 18.61 13.98 -0.91
CA PHE A 414 19.32 12.92 -1.62
C PHE A 414 20.73 13.32 -2.06
N ALA A 415 21.31 14.40 -1.51
CA ALA A 415 22.66 14.86 -1.87
C ALA A 415 23.73 13.75 -1.76
N LEU A 416 23.70 12.99 -0.67
CA LEU A 416 24.66 11.88 -0.45
C LEU A 416 24.46 10.71 -1.42
N HIS A 417 23.25 10.60 -1.98
CA HIS A 417 22.80 9.57 -2.91
C HIS A 417 22.90 10.03 -4.38
N GLY A 418 23.65 11.11 -4.66
CA GLY A 418 23.88 11.64 -6.01
C GLY A 418 22.88 12.71 -6.47
N GLY A 419 21.91 13.06 -5.63
CA GLY A 419 21.04 14.22 -5.79
C GLY A 419 20.32 14.27 -7.15
N LEU A 420 20.30 15.46 -7.76
CA LEU A 420 19.57 15.71 -9.00
C LEU A 420 20.16 14.99 -10.22
N ASP A 421 21.46 14.72 -10.25
CA ASP A 421 22.10 14.06 -11.40
C ASP A 421 21.62 12.61 -11.54
N VAL A 422 21.59 11.88 -10.42
CA VAL A 422 21.06 10.52 -10.36
C VAL A 422 19.55 10.50 -10.63
N TYR A 423 18.80 11.44 -10.02
CA TYR A 423 17.37 11.59 -10.28
C TYR A 423 17.05 11.79 -11.77
N GLU A 424 17.74 12.72 -12.45
CA GLU A 424 17.53 12.99 -13.87
C GLU A 424 17.99 11.83 -14.76
N CYS A 425 19.02 11.08 -14.36
CA CYS A 425 19.39 9.83 -15.03
C CYS A 425 18.24 8.81 -14.98
N TRP A 426 17.62 8.61 -13.81
CA TRP A 426 16.49 7.72 -13.66
C TRP A 426 15.28 8.15 -14.50
N ILE A 427 14.96 9.45 -14.56
CA ILE A 427 13.92 9.98 -15.47
C ILE A 427 14.18 9.53 -16.91
N LYS A 428 15.44 9.63 -17.38
CA LYS A 428 15.82 9.24 -18.75
C LYS A 428 15.67 7.73 -18.97
N GLU A 429 16.17 6.89 -18.07
CA GLU A 429 16.11 5.44 -18.23
C GLU A 429 14.68 4.89 -18.12
N ILE A 430 13.84 5.45 -17.24
CA ILE A 430 12.41 5.08 -17.14
C ILE A 430 11.66 5.44 -18.44
N ARG A 431 11.86 6.65 -18.96
CA ARG A 431 11.23 7.07 -20.23
C ARG A 431 11.73 6.25 -21.42
N LYS A 432 13.02 5.91 -21.43
CA LYS A 432 13.60 5.01 -22.43
C LYS A 432 12.97 3.63 -22.34
N SER A 433 12.83 3.08 -21.14
CA SER A 433 12.16 1.82 -20.85
C SER A 433 10.73 1.80 -21.39
N MET A 434 9.92 2.80 -21.05
CA MET A 434 8.54 2.91 -21.53
C MET A 434 8.42 3.00 -23.07
N ARG A 435 9.45 3.47 -23.76
CA ARG A 435 9.47 3.60 -25.22
C ARG A 435 10.06 2.40 -25.94
N LYS A 436 11.11 1.78 -25.38
CA LYS A 436 11.91 0.74 -26.03
C LYS A 436 11.72 -0.66 -25.44
N GLY A 437 11.12 -0.78 -24.26
CA GLY A 437 10.92 -2.05 -23.58
C GLY A 437 12.14 -2.58 -22.85
N SER A 438 13.13 -1.73 -22.57
CA SER A 438 14.30 -2.10 -21.77
C SER A 438 13.94 -2.10 -20.28
N ASP A 439 14.57 -2.97 -19.50
CA ASP A 439 14.37 -3.01 -18.05
C ASP A 439 14.93 -1.75 -17.39
N PRO A 440 14.09 -0.89 -16.77
CA PRO A 440 14.56 0.36 -16.20
C PRO A 440 15.43 0.14 -14.97
N LEU A 441 15.17 -0.89 -14.17
CA LEU A 441 15.93 -1.14 -12.94
C LEU A 441 17.32 -1.70 -13.28
N MET A 442 17.40 -2.67 -14.20
CA MET A 442 18.71 -3.19 -14.66
C MET A 442 19.55 -2.15 -15.38
N ASP A 443 18.96 -1.39 -16.31
CA ASP A 443 19.70 -0.37 -17.06
C ASP A 443 20.07 0.82 -16.18
N GLY A 444 19.15 1.24 -15.32
CA GLY A 444 19.31 2.39 -14.45
C GLY A 444 20.35 2.15 -13.36
N SER A 445 20.35 1.00 -12.69
CA SER A 445 21.37 0.74 -11.65
C SER A 445 22.80 0.66 -12.20
N LYS A 446 22.96 0.29 -13.48
CA LYS A 446 24.26 0.31 -14.15
C LYS A 446 24.75 1.72 -14.53
N LYS A 447 23.84 2.68 -14.72
CA LYS A 447 24.16 3.99 -15.34
C LYS A 447 23.92 5.19 -14.43
N CYS A 448 22.97 5.07 -13.52
CA CYS A 448 22.49 6.12 -12.64
C CYS A 448 23.05 5.97 -11.23
N SER A 449 24.12 5.20 -11.06
CA SER A 449 24.87 5.11 -9.82
C SER A 449 25.85 6.29 -9.69
N LYS A 450 26.19 6.62 -8.45
CA LYS A 450 27.14 7.67 -8.10
C LYS A 450 28.50 7.38 -8.75
N PRO A 451 29.25 8.38 -9.24
CA PRO A 451 30.70 8.23 -9.35
C PRO A 451 31.24 7.96 -7.93
N VAL A 452 31.98 6.87 -7.74
CA VAL A 452 32.70 6.66 -6.47
C VAL A 452 33.63 7.86 -6.31
N VAL A 453 33.30 8.77 -5.39
CA VAL A 453 34.26 9.75 -4.91
C VAL A 453 35.08 8.97 -3.91
N ASP A 454 36.35 8.70 -4.24
CA ASP A 454 37.32 8.09 -3.33
C ASP A 454 37.33 8.86 -2.01
N SER A 455 36.57 8.36 -1.03
CA SER A 455 36.64 8.83 0.32
C SER A 455 37.90 8.22 0.93
N VAL A 456 38.97 9.03 0.91
CA VAL A 456 40.06 9.08 1.89
C VAL A 456 40.52 7.72 2.42
N ALA A 457 41.71 7.32 1.97
CA ALA A 457 42.51 6.26 2.57
C ALA A 457 42.46 6.35 4.12
N ILE A 458 41.76 5.38 4.72
CA ILE A 458 42.02 4.97 6.09
C ILE A 458 42.84 3.70 5.96
N GLU A 459 44.16 3.85 6.06
CA GLU A 459 45.06 2.73 6.29
C GLU A 459 44.63 2.00 7.56
N GLY A 460 44.32 0.71 7.41
CA GLY A 460 43.99 -0.18 8.51
C GLY A 460 44.09 -1.60 8.00
N SER A 461 45.30 -2.16 8.11
CA SER A 461 45.64 -3.54 7.82
C SER A 461 44.67 -4.52 8.48
N MET A 462 44.02 -5.40 7.71
CA MET A 462 43.54 -6.68 8.21
C MET A 462 43.90 -7.77 7.21
N GLN A 463 44.62 -8.77 7.73
CA GLN A 463 45.08 -9.97 7.05
C GLN A 463 43.90 -10.76 6.47
N GLU A 464 44.07 -11.26 5.25
CA GLU A 464 43.27 -12.32 4.67
C GLU A 464 43.57 -13.62 5.42
N ASP A 465 42.62 -14.10 6.22
CA ASP A 465 42.57 -15.51 6.60
C ASP A 465 41.58 -16.22 5.67
N MET A 466 42.13 -17.05 4.77
CA MET A 466 41.40 -18.07 4.03
C MET A 466 40.81 -19.08 5.01
N ILE A 467 39.49 -19.27 4.98
CA ILE A 467 38.84 -20.47 5.49
C ILE A 467 38.10 -21.09 4.30
N ASP A 468 38.63 -22.24 3.85
CA ASP A 468 37.92 -23.25 3.07
C ASP A 468 36.75 -23.78 3.92
N ASP A 469 35.57 -23.87 3.34
CA ASP A 469 34.54 -24.80 3.81
C ASP A 469 33.71 -25.29 2.60
N ASP A 470 34.08 -26.48 2.14
CA ASP A 470 33.25 -27.38 1.35
C ASP A 470 32.05 -27.85 2.18
N ALA A 471 30.83 -27.61 1.71
CA ALA A 471 29.67 -28.45 2.07
C ALA A 471 28.52 -28.31 1.05
N GLU A 472 28.24 -29.40 0.36
CA GLU A 472 27.11 -29.63 -0.54
C GLU A 472 25.74 -29.51 0.16
N SER A 473 24.80 -28.77 -0.45
CA SER A 473 23.38 -29.18 -0.56
C SER A 473 22.68 -28.32 -1.62
N ASN A 474 22.38 -28.94 -2.79
CA ASN A 474 22.05 -28.23 -4.03
C ASN A 474 20.54 -28.10 -4.33
N ASP A 475 19.65 -28.44 -3.39
CA ASP A 475 18.19 -28.42 -3.65
C ASP A 475 17.47 -27.16 -3.12
N GLY A 476 18.17 -26.31 -2.35
CA GLY A 476 17.62 -25.06 -1.80
C GLY A 476 17.97 -23.80 -2.60
N GLU A 477 19.07 -23.80 -3.36
CA GLU A 477 19.55 -22.58 -4.02
C GLU A 477 18.68 -22.12 -5.22
N GLU A 478 18.02 -23.04 -5.90
CA GLU A 478 17.25 -22.75 -7.11
C GLU A 478 15.90 -22.05 -6.81
N ASP A 479 15.17 -22.48 -5.78
CA ASP A 479 13.94 -21.81 -5.31
C ASP A 479 14.29 -20.42 -4.72
N PHE A 480 15.42 -20.28 -4.03
CA PHE A 480 15.89 -18.99 -3.51
C PHE A 480 16.31 -17.99 -4.61
N ARG A 481 16.96 -18.45 -5.69
CA ARG A 481 17.35 -17.58 -6.82
C ARG A 481 16.14 -17.07 -7.61
N GLN A 482 15.06 -17.83 -7.71
CA GLN A 482 13.86 -17.40 -8.43
C GLN A 482 13.10 -16.25 -7.74
N ARG A 483 13.23 -16.07 -6.43
CA ARG A 483 12.51 -15.05 -5.64
C ARG A 483 13.24 -13.69 -5.52
N ARG A 484 14.51 -13.62 -5.92
CA ARG A 484 15.42 -12.49 -5.65
C ARG A 484 15.64 -11.59 -6.86
N THR A 485 15.51 -10.28 -6.66
CA THR A 485 16.12 -9.28 -7.54
C THR A 485 16.56 -8.05 -6.73
N VAL A 486 17.87 -7.77 -6.76
CA VAL A 486 18.52 -6.59 -6.16
C VAL A 486 19.32 -5.93 -7.27
N PHE A 487 19.32 -4.60 -7.33
CA PHE A 487 20.00 -3.84 -8.38
C PHE A 487 20.99 -2.85 -7.81
#